data_AF-A0A953JSB0-F1
#
_entry.id   AF-A0A953JSB0-F1
#
_cell.length_a   1.000
_cell.length_b   1.000
_cell.length_c   1.000
_cell.angle_alpha   90.00
_cell.angle_beta   90.00
_cell.angle_gamma   90.00
#
_symmetry.space_group_name_H-M   'P 1'
#
loop_
_entity.id
_entity.type
_entity.pdbx_description
1 polymer ?
#
loop_
_entity_poly.entity_id
_entity_poly.type
_entity_poly.pdbx_seq_one_letter_code
_entity_poly.pdbx_strand_id
1 'polypeptide(L)'
;MRHVQLVVATASITERPLPLRHGTVQIVERSGGAADGSLDWEVVLHTIEPEPVANASHRLRLDAITGVDGSGQLTSAALTGDAVLVRSVELALVFRGNGPLDGFDPELLA
;
A
#
# COMPACT_ATOMS: atom_id res chain seq x y z
N MET A 1 -17.44 9.44 2.82
CA MET A 1 -16.40 8.41 2.98
C MET A 1 -15.72 8.34 1.63
N ARG A 2 -14.48 8.84 1.54
CA ARG A 2 -13.72 8.88 0.30
C ARG A 2 -12.69 7.75 0.31
N HIS A 3 -12.38 7.20 -0.85
CA HIS A 3 -11.41 6.12 -0.96
C HIS A 3 -10.69 6.12 -2.30
N VAL A 4 -9.56 5.41 -2.36
CA VAL A 4 -8.85 5.13 -3.60
C VAL A 4 -8.19 3.76 -3.53
N GLN A 5 -8.12 3.09 -4.67
CA GLN A 5 -7.30 1.90 -4.85
C GLN A 5 -6.19 2.21 -5.85
N LEU A 6 -4.93 2.03 -5.44
CA LEU A 6 -3.76 2.23 -6.29
C LEU A 6 -3.10 0.89 -6.62
N VAL A 7 -2.54 0.80 -7.82
CA VAL A 7 -1.70 -0.33 -8.22
C VAL A 7 -0.31 -0.16 -7.64
N VAL A 8 0.23 -1.21 -7.04
CA VAL A 8 1.59 -1.24 -6.50
C VAL A 8 2.55 -1.76 -7.57
N ALA A 9 3.46 -0.93 -8.02
CA ALA A 9 4.50 -1.27 -8.99
C ALA A 9 5.64 -2.08 -8.33
N THR A 10 6.08 -1.67 -7.14
CA THR A 10 7.10 -2.39 -6.35
C THR A 10 6.77 -2.33 -4.86
N ALA A 11 7.23 -3.32 -4.10
CA ALA A 11 7.11 -3.33 -2.63
C ALA A 11 8.36 -3.90 -1.96
N SER A 12 8.65 -3.41 -0.76
CA SER A 12 9.62 -4.01 0.15
C SER A 12 9.07 -4.08 1.58
N ILE A 13 9.55 -5.10 2.31
CA ILE A 13 9.40 -5.20 3.76
C ILE A 13 10.70 -4.71 4.37
N THR A 14 10.66 -3.57 5.05
CA THR A 14 11.84 -2.81 5.46
C THR A 14 12.69 -2.52 4.22
N GLU A 15 13.89 -3.11 4.11
CA GLU A 15 14.78 -2.96 2.96
C GLU A 15 14.74 -4.16 2.00
N ARG A 16 13.98 -5.20 2.32
CA ARG A 16 13.94 -6.44 1.53
C ARG A 16 12.90 -6.33 0.43
N PRO A 17 13.29 -6.26 -0.86
CA PRO A 17 12.33 -6.22 -1.95
C PRO A 17 11.52 -7.52 -2.02
N LEU A 18 10.25 -7.42 -2.39
CA LEU A 18 9.39 -8.55 -2.65
C LEU A 18 9.32 -8.81 -4.17
N PRO A 19 9.41 -10.08 -4.62
CA PRO A 19 9.25 -10.42 -6.03
C PRO A 19 7.77 -10.34 -6.39
N LEU A 20 7.27 -9.16 -6.76
CA LEU A 20 5.86 -8.94 -7.03
C LEU A 20 5.44 -9.43 -8.43
N ARG A 21 4.29 -10.11 -8.48
CA ARG A 21 3.52 -10.35 -9.70
C ARG A 21 2.48 -9.25 -9.93
N HIS A 22 1.77 -8.88 -8.88
CA HIS A 22 0.87 -7.72 -8.85
C HIS A 22 0.57 -7.33 -7.39
N GLY A 23 0.15 -6.09 -7.17
CA GLY A 23 -0.28 -5.65 -5.85
C GLY A 23 -1.20 -4.45 -5.91
N THR A 24 -1.98 -4.26 -4.86
CA THR A 24 -2.88 -3.11 -4.70
C THR A 24 -2.79 -2.57 -3.29
N VAL A 25 -2.96 -1.26 -3.14
CA VAL A 25 -3.19 -0.60 -1.85
C VAL A 25 -4.55 0.10 -1.88
N GLN A 26 -5.39 -0.24 -0.91
CA GLN A 26 -6.68 0.41 -0.66
C GLN A 26 -6.48 1.44 0.44
N ILE A 27 -6.97 2.67 0.24
CA ILE A 27 -6.85 3.77 1.20
C ILE A 27 -8.23 4.39 1.39
N VAL A 28 -8.65 4.56 2.64
CA VAL A 28 -9.99 5.03 3.00
C VAL A 28 -9.87 6.15 4.05
N GLU A 29 -10.59 7.24 3.81
CA GLU A 29 -10.76 8.30 4.79
C GLU A 29 -11.86 7.93 5.81
N ARG A 30 -11.51 7.90 7.10
CA ARG A 30 -12.45 7.56 8.18
C ARG A 30 -13.37 8.75 8.53
N SER A 31 -14.63 8.44 8.85
CA SER A 31 -15.60 9.39 9.42
C SER A 31 -15.09 9.93 10.77
N GLY A 32 -14.78 11.21 10.82
CA GLY A 32 -13.97 11.86 11.88
C GLY A 32 -13.10 12.98 11.27
N GLY A 33 -12.75 12.80 9.99
CA GLY A 33 -12.39 13.85 9.03
C GLY A 33 -10.89 14.00 8.77
N ALA A 34 -10.54 14.48 7.57
CA ALA A 34 -9.20 14.93 7.18
C ALA A 34 -8.50 15.89 8.17
N ALA A 35 -9.23 16.50 9.11
CA ALA A 35 -8.67 17.32 10.19
C ALA A 35 -7.80 16.51 11.18
N ASP A 36 -8.10 15.22 11.38
CA ASP A 36 -7.25 14.29 12.17
C ASP A 36 -6.27 13.51 11.28
N GLY A 37 -6.33 13.68 9.95
CA GLY A 37 -5.44 13.02 8.98
C GLY A 37 -5.48 11.49 8.99
N SER A 38 -6.45 10.86 9.67
CA SER A 38 -6.45 9.41 9.88
C SER A 38 -6.94 8.66 8.63
N LEU A 39 -6.02 7.91 8.02
CA LEU A 39 -6.27 7.02 6.89
C LEU A 39 -6.26 5.57 7.37
N ASP A 40 -7.29 4.81 6.99
CA ASP A 40 -7.22 3.35 7.05
C ASP A 40 -6.69 2.85 5.70
N TRP A 41 -5.70 1.95 5.73
CA TRP A 41 -5.13 1.40 4.51
C TRP A 41 -4.82 -0.09 4.61
N GLU A 42 -4.94 -0.79 3.49
CA GLU A 42 -4.70 -2.23 3.37
C GLU A 42 -3.94 -2.52 2.07
N VAL A 43 -2.96 -3.41 2.13
CA VAL A 43 -2.15 -3.82 0.97
C VAL A 43 -2.37 -5.29 0.72
N VAL A 44 -2.65 -5.62 -0.54
CA VAL A 44 -2.70 -7.01 -1.01
C VAL A 44 -1.60 -7.18 -2.05
N LEU A 45 -0.62 -8.01 -1.75
CA LEU A 45 0.53 -8.30 -2.61
C LEU A 45 0.48 -9.75 -3.05
N HIS A 46 0.61 -10.00 -4.35
CA HIS A 46 0.79 -11.34 -4.90
C HIS A 46 2.22 -11.46 -5.40
N THR A 47 2.98 -12.37 -4.80
CA THR A 47 4.38 -12.61 -5.13
C THR A 47 4.51 -13.62 -6.27
N ILE A 48 5.68 -13.68 -6.90
CA ILE A 48 6.00 -14.65 -7.96
C ILE A 48 6.30 -16.03 -7.34
N GLU A 49 6.83 -16.04 -6.12
CA GLU A 49 7.18 -17.24 -5.35
C GLU A 49 6.81 -17.08 -3.87
N PRO A 50 6.71 -18.19 -3.09
CA PRO A 50 6.37 -18.11 -1.68
C PRO A 50 7.39 -17.30 -0.88
N GLU A 51 6.90 -16.35 -0.09
CA GLU A 51 7.72 -15.43 0.67
C GLU A 51 7.63 -15.71 2.18
N PRO A 52 8.75 -16.01 2.87
CA PRO A 52 8.74 -16.25 4.31
C PRO A 52 8.58 -14.91 5.05
N VAL A 53 7.34 -14.55 5.36
CA VAL A 53 7.01 -13.35 6.13
C VAL A 53 6.43 -13.74 7.49
N ALA A 54 7.05 -13.23 8.56
CA ALA A 54 6.56 -13.46 9.91
C ALA A 54 5.18 -12.80 10.12
N ASN A 55 4.31 -13.44 10.91
CA ASN A 55 3.07 -12.84 11.35
C ASN A 55 3.35 -11.79 12.45
N ALA A 56 3.71 -10.58 12.02
CA ALA A 56 4.13 -9.47 12.86
C ALA A 56 3.84 -8.13 12.17
N SER A 57 4.16 -7.03 12.84
CA SER A 57 4.22 -5.70 12.22
C SER A 57 5.49 -5.56 11.39
N HIS A 58 5.36 -4.99 10.21
CA HIS A 58 6.41 -4.74 9.24
C HIS A 58 6.31 -3.32 8.73
N ARG A 59 7.46 -2.65 8.52
CA ARG A 59 7.47 -1.39 7.77
C ARG A 59 7.39 -1.72 6.29
N LEU A 60 6.37 -1.25 5.60
CA LEU A 60 6.22 -1.41 4.17
C LEU A 60 6.73 -0.18 3.44
N ARG A 61 7.39 -0.39 2.31
CA ARG A 61 7.64 0.65 1.31
C ARG A 61 7.03 0.18 -0.01
N LEU A 62 6.18 1.00 -0.59
CA LEU A 62 5.48 0.73 -1.84
C LEU A 62 5.83 1.83 -2.84
N ASP A 63 5.96 1.49 -4.10
CA ASP A 63 5.85 2.46 -5.20
C ASP A 63 4.49 2.24 -5.86
N ALA A 64 3.58 3.19 -5.72
CA ALA A 64 2.19 3.06 -6.17
C ALA A 64 1.93 3.99 -7.35
N ILE A 65 1.29 3.46 -8.40
CA ILE A 65 0.89 4.25 -9.57
C ILE A 65 -0.27 5.15 -9.16
N THR A 66 -0.09 6.46 -9.29
CA THR A 66 -1.05 7.50 -8.88
C THR A 66 -1.81 8.11 -10.04
N GLY A 67 -1.34 7.90 -11.28
CA GLY A 67 -1.96 8.49 -12.46
C GLY A 67 -1.07 8.44 -13.68
N VAL A 68 -1.30 9.40 -14.57
CA VAL A 68 -0.58 9.58 -15.83
C VAL A 68 -0.33 11.07 -16.04
N ASP A 69 0.88 11.43 -16.47
CA ASP A 69 1.23 12.81 -16.76
C ASP A 69 0.72 13.29 -18.14
N GLY A 70 0.96 14.57 -18.46
CA GLY A 70 0.54 15.16 -19.75
C GLY A 70 1.20 14.54 -20.99
N SER A 71 2.22 13.71 -20.82
CA SER A 71 2.91 12.98 -21.90
C SER A 71 2.44 11.53 -22.05
N GLY A 72 1.53 11.06 -21.17
CA GLY A 72 1.07 9.68 -21.17
C GLY A 72 1.94 8.72 -20.36
N GLN A 73 2.93 9.22 -19.60
CA GLN A 73 3.78 8.40 -18.73
C GLN A 73 3.11 8.19 -17.36
N LEU A 74 3.29 7.01 -16.79
CA LEU A 74 2.78 6.71 -15.45
C LEU A 74 3.46 7.62 -14.42
N THR A 75 2.65 8.19 -13.52
CA THR A 75 3.16 8.84 -12.30
C THR A 75 3.04 7.86 -11.14
N SER A 76 4.03 7.87 -10.25
CA SER A 76 4.02 7.05 -9.04
C SER A 76 4.40 7.86 -7.81
N ALA A 77 4.02 7.34 -6.64
CA ALA A 77 4.39 7.86 -5.35
C ALA A 77 4.96 6.76 -4.47
N ALA A 78 6.05 7.09 -3.75
CA ALA A 78 6.60 6.23 -2.72
C ALA A 78 5.75 6.34 -1.45
N LEU A 79 5.07 5.27 -1.09
CA LEU A 79 4.25 5.16 0.10
C LEU A 79 4.99 4.38 1.17
N THR A 80 4.99 4.85 2.42
CA THR A 80 5.64 4.15 3.53
C THR A 80 4.73 4.12 4.75
N GLY A 81 4.65 2.97 5.42
CA GLY A 81 3.88 2.86 6.65
C GLY A 81 4.10 1.52 7.34
N ASP A 82 3.83 1.49 8.65
CA ASP A 82 3.84 0.25 9.42
C ASP A 82 2.52 -0.50 9.22
N ALA A 83 2.60 -1.81 9.02
CA ALA A 83 1.45 -2.67 8.79
C ALA A 83 1.63 -4.07 9.38
N VAL A 84 0.55 -4.66 9.87
CA VAL A 84 0.53 -6.04 10.36
C VAL A 84 0.15 -6.98 9.23
N LEU A 85 0.87 -8.09 9.09
CA LEU A 85 0.45 -9.19 8.22
C LEU A 85 -0.79 -9.85 8.82
N VAL A 86 -1.96 -9.65 8.21
CA VAL A 86 -3.23 -10.19 8.72
C VAL A 86 -3.62 -11.51 8.07
N ARG A 87 -3.09 -11.80 6.88
CA ARG A 87 -3.36 -13.03 6.15
C ARG A 87 -2.24 -13.35 5.16
N SER A 88 -1.89 -14.63 5.07
CA SER A 88 -1.07 -15.18 4.00
C SER A 88 -1.74 -16.44 3.47
N VAL A 89 -1.96 -16.51 2.16
CA VAL A 89 -2.55 -17.67 1.47
C VAL A 89 -1.81 -17.87 0.18
N GLU A 90 -1.13 -19.02 0.04
CA GLU A 90 -0.31 -19.33 -1.12
C GLU A 90 0.72 -18.21 -1.42
N LEU A 91 0.54 -17.47 -2.51
CA LEU A 91 1.42 -16.38 -2.94
C LEU A 91 0.88 -14.99 -2.55
N ALA A 92 -0.27 -14.93 -1.87
CA ALA A 92 -0.91 -13.69 -1.47
C ALA A 92 -0.53 -13.31 -0.03
N LEU A 93 -0.06 -12.08 0.15
CA LEU A 93 0.20 -11.45 1.44
C LEU A 93 -0.75 -10.27 1.62
N VAL A 94 -1.46 -10.24 2.75
CA VAL A 94 -2.38 -9.15 3.09
C VAL A 94 -1.87 -8.44 4.35
N PHE A 95 -1.61 -7.15 4.21
CA PHE A 95 -1.15 -6.29 5.28
C PHE A 95 -2.19 -5.23 5.59
N ARG A 96 -2.44 -4.99 6.88
CA ARG A 96 -3.30 -3.88 7.34
C ARG A 96 -2.45 -2.82 8.02
N GLY A 97 -2.55 -1.58 7.57
CA GLY A 97 -1.89 -0.45 8.18
C GLY A 97 -2.24 -0.32 9.66
N ASN A 98 -1.23 -0.08 10.50
CA ASN A 98 -1.40 0.17 11.94
C ASN A 98 -0.89 1.56 12.36
N GLY A 99 -0.81 2.48 11.39
CA GLY A 99 -0.29 3.83 11.56
C GLY A 99 -0.48 4.67 10.30
N PRO A 100 0.16 5.86 10.23
CA PRO A 100 0.09 6.75 9.08
C PRO A 100 0.64 6.09 7.81
N LEU A 101 0.21 6.60 6.66
CA LEU A 101 0.75 6.26 5.35
C LEU A 101 1.45 7.49 4.77
N ASP A 102 2.76 7.57 4.99
CA ASP A 102 3.60 8.65 4.51
C ASP A 102 3.70 8.62 2.99
N GLY A 103 3.70 9.81 2.36
CA GLY A 103 3.82 9.97 0.91
C GLY A 103 2.52 9.84 0.12
N PHE A 104 1.39 9.56 0.79
CA PHE A 104 0.08 9.59 0.16
C PHE A 104 -0.44 11.01 -0.03
N ASP A 105 -0.99 11.29 -1.21
CA ASP A 105 -1.66 12.55 -1.54
C ASP A 105 -3.20 12.42 -1.31
N PRO A 106 -3.78 13.13 -0.33
CA PRO A 106 -5.21 13.10 -0.05
C PRO A 106 -6.11 13.61 -1.20
N GLU A 107 -5.56 14.31 -2.19
CA GLU A 107 -6.32 14.73 -3.38
C GLU A 107 -6.74 13.53 -4.25
N LEU A 108 -6.05 12.40 -4.14
CA LEU A 108 -6.37 11.16 -4.87
C LEU A 108 -7.63 10.45 -4.37
N LEU A 109 -8.16 10.84 -3.20
CA LEU A 109 -9.37 10.25 -2.64
C LEU A 109 -10.62 10.71 -3.42
N ALA A 110 -11.42 9.76 -3.92
CA ALA A 110 -12.68 10.04 -4.63
C ALA A 110 -13.88 10.15 -3.68
#